data_AF-A0A8S3Y4S6-F1
#
_entry.id   AF-A0A8S3Y4S6-F1
#
_cell.length_a   1.000
_cell.length_b   1.000
_cell.length_c   1.000
_cell.angle_alpha   90.00
_cell.angle_beta   90.00
_cell.angle_gamma   90.00
#
_symmetry.space_group_name_H-M   'P 1'
#
loop_
_entity.id
_entity.type
_entity.pdbx_description
1 polymer ?
#
loop_
_entity_poly.entity_id
_entity_poly.type
_entity_poly.pdbx_seq_one_letter_code
_entity_poly.pdbx_strand_id
1 'polypeptide(L)'
;MSDVEVEIPTTFKKRNLKNRGGRKRKNSSSEENNSSDSNEQTVVLPTKKPQKPNPNIQSTAGPKRQKPEFEVGNDSSSDEEISRVRTTLSVQQQRENATATYELDTERDKDAQTIFEKAQKINEELQGQADDKIYRGINNYAQYYKKRDTAAGNASSGLVRKGPIRAPANLRATVRWDYQPDICKDYKETGFCGFGDSCKFLHDRSDYKHGWQLEREEVEGSGARDAGGSGDSDYEIHSDDELPFKCFICRNSFTDPVVTKCKHYFCEKCALDNYKKSTRCYICNAQTSGVFNAAKELEAKLKSREAERDSDDDNDDDDDE
;
A
#
# COMPACT_ATOMS: atom_id res chain seq x y z
N MET A 1 -13.42 -71.21 -23.19
CA MET A 1 -13.66 -70.98 -24.63
C MET A 1 -14.95 -70.21 -24.72
N SER A 2 -14.83 -69.04 -25.33
CA SER A 2 -15.83 -68.01 -25.58
C SER A 2 -17.05 -68.56 -26.32
N ASP A 3 -18.23 -68.07 -25.94
CA ASP A 3 -19.16 -67.56 -26.95
C ASP A 3 -19.86 -66.32 -26.40
N VAL A 4 -19.78 -65.28 -27.22
CA VAL A 4 -20.23 -63.91 -27.02
C VAL A 4 -21.46 -63.76 -27.90
N GLU A 5 -22.61 -63.46 -27.29
CA GLU A 5 -23.76 -62.94 -28.02
C GLU A 5 -23.96 -61.47 -27.66
N VAL A 6 -23.86 -60.64 -28.70
CA VAL A 6 -24.06 -59.20 -28.69
C VAL A 6 -25.51 -58.93 -29.06
N GLU A 7 -26.25 -58.25 -28.19
CA GLU A 7 -27.48 -57.55 -28.56
C GLU A 7 -27.41 -56.07 -28.13
N ILE A 8 -27.59 -55.20 -29.11
CA ILE A 8 -27.77 -53.73 -29.06
C ILE A 8 -29.09 -53.48 -29.84
N PRO A 9 -29.93 -52.43 -29.65
CA PRO A 9 -29.96 -51.29 -28.71
C PRO A 9 -31.37 -51.06 -28.06
N THR A 10 -31.54 -50.01 -27.25
CA THR A 10 -32.50 -48.91 -27.52
C THR A 10 -32.40 -47.82 -26.46
N THR A 11 -32.12 -46.60 -26.91
CA THR A 11 -31.92 -45.40 -26.10
C THR A 11 -33.24 -44.66 -25.87
N PHE A 12 -33.81 -44.76 -24.67
CA PHE A 12 -34.88 -43.85 -24.23
C PHE A 12 -34.28 -42.67 -23.47
N LYS A 13 -34.18 -41.52 -24.15
CA LYS A 13 -33.76 -40.24 -23.55
C LYS A 13 -34.85 -39.75 -22.60
N LYS A 14 -34.75 -40.06 -21.30
CA LYS A 14 -35.63 -39.52 -20.26
C LYS A 14 -35.43 -38.00 -20.19
N ARG A 15 -36.47 -37.24 -20.58
CA ARG A 15 -36.55 -35.79 -20.40
C ARG A 15 -36.67 -35.50 -18.90
N ASN A 16 -35.71 -34.76 -18.34
CA ASN A 16 -35.69 -34.39 -16.94
C ASN A 16 -36.59 -33.16 -16.72
N LEU A 17 -37.90 -33.37 -16.50
CA LEU A 17 -38.80 -32.30 -16.07
C LEU A 17 -38.60 -32.06 -14.56
N LYS A 18 -37.90 -30.98 -14.21
CA LYS A 18 -37.89 -30.49 -12.82
C LYS A 18 -39.25 -29.87 -12.51
N ASN A 19 -40.09 -30.59 -11.76
CA ASN A 19 -41.27 -30.01 -11.11
C ASN A 19 -40.82 -28.87 -10.18
N ARG A 20 -41.08 -27.64 -10.58
CA ARG A 20 -41.05 -26.47 -9.70
C ARG A 20 -42.37 -26.40 -8.96
N GLY A 21 -42.33 -26.53 -7.64
CA GLY A 21 -43.44 -26.15 -6.75
C GLY A 21 -44.12 -27.33 -6.06
N GLY A 22 -43.50 -27.82 -4.99
CA GLY A 22 -44.13 -28.73 -4.03
C GLY A 22 -43.66 -28.42 -2.62
N ARG A 23 -44.41 -27.56 -1.91
CA ARG A 23 -44.15 -27.16 -0.52
C ARG A 23 -44.45 -28.34 0.41
N LYS A 24 -43.43 -29.03 0.94
CA LYS A 24 -43.63 -30.02 2.01
C LYS A 24 -44.03 -29.31 3.31
N ARG A 25 -45.23 -29.61 3.83
CA ARG A 25 -45.66 -29.28 5.19
C ARG A 25 -45.02 -30.31 6.13
N LYS A 26 -44.39 -29.87 7.23
CA LYS A 26 -43.97 -30.77 8.33
C LYS A 26 -45.20 -31.10 9.18
N ASN A 27 -45.30 -32.38 9.53
CA ASN A 27 -46.32 -32.94 10.42
C ASN A 27 -45.96 -32.62 11.88
N SER A 28 -46.95 -32.19 12.66
CA SER A 28 -46.86 -32.06 14.12
C SER A 28 -47.15 -33.42 14.75
N SER A 29 -46.25 -33.91 15.60
CA SER A 29 -46.54 -35.01 16.54
C SER A 29 -46.30 -34.49 17.95
N SER A 30 -47.37 -34.48 18.72
CA SER A 30 -47.47 -34.31 20.16
C SER A 30 -46.85 -35.50 20.89
N GLU A 31 -45.98 -35.26 21.87
CA GLU A 31 -45.95 -35.99 23.14
C GLU A 31 -45.41 -35.06 24.23
N GLU A 32 -46.19 -34.93 25.30
CA GLU A 32 -45.86 -34.22 26.54
C GLU A 32 -45.25 -35.24 27.52
N ASN A 33 -44.09 -34.93 28.13
CA ASN A 33 -43.96 -34.67 29.57
C ASN A 33 -42.51 -34.76 30.12
N ASN A 34 -42.14 -33.69 30.83
CA ASN A 34 -41.27 -33.56 32.02
C ASN A 34 -39.80 -34.01 32.02
N SER A 35 -38.87 -33.04 32.12
CA SER A 35 -38.34 -32.52 33.42
C SER A 35 -36.95 -31.86 33.28
N SER A 36 -36.83 -30.65 33.84
CA SER A 36 -35.64 -30.00 34.44
C SER A 36 -34.38 -29.70 33.61
N ASP A 37 -34.25 -28.39 33.31
CA ASP A 37 -33.14 -27.49 33.68
C ASP A 37 -31.69 -27.88 33.32
N SER A 38 -31.15 -27.25 32.26
CA SER A 38 -29.78 -26.74 32.19
C SER A 38 -29.59 -25.85 30.96
N ASN A 39 -29.07 -24.64 31.18
CA ASN A 39 -28.87 -23.59 30.19
C ASN A 39 -27.75 -23.92 29.18
N GLU A 40 -28.09 -24.16 27.92
CA GLU A 40 -27.16 -24.11 26.78
C GLU A 40 -27.57 -22.99 25.80
N GLN A 41 -26.71 -21.98 25.65
CA GLN A 41 -26.89 -20.87 24.73
C GLN A 41 -26.61 -21.33 23.28
N THR A 42 -27.66 -21.52 22.48
CA THR A 42 -27.54 -21.79 21.04
C THR A 42 -27.54 -20.47 20.26
N VAL A 43 -26.43 -20.15 19.60
CA VAL A 43 -26.29 -18.95 18.75
C VAL A 43 -26.98 -19.20 17.41
N VAL A 44 -28.10 -18.54 17.17
CA VAL A 44 -28.80 -18.55 15.87
C VAL A 44 -28.19 -17.46 14.97
N LEU A 45 -27.45 -17.85 13.93
CA LEU A 45 -26.96 -16.92 12.91
C LEU A 45 -28.16 -16.33 12.13
N PRO A 46 -28.29 -14.99 12.00
CA PRO A 46 -29.30 -14.39 11.15
C PRO A 46 -28.97 -14.67 9.68
N THR A 47 -29.74 -15.54 9.03
CA THR A 47 -29.67 -15.69 7.57
C THR A 47 -30.31 -14.45 6.93
N LYS A 48 -29.48 -13.63 6.25
CA LYS A 48 -29.97 -12.45 5.51
C LYS A 48 -30.96 -12.90 4.44
N LYS A 49 -32.25 -12.61 4.65
CA LYS A 49 -33.27 -12.76 3.60
C LYS A 49 -33.06 -11.67 2.54
N PRO A 50 -33.14 -11.98 1.23
CA PRO A 50 -33.11 -10.95 0.21
C PRO A 50 -34.32 -10.03 0.37
N GLN A 51 -34.07 -8.74 0.61
CA GLN A 51 -35.09 -7.72 0.71
C GLN A 51 -35.70 -7.49 -0.68
N LYS A 52 -37.03 -7.57 -0.79
CA LYS A 52 -37.74 -7.17 -2.03
C LYS A 52 -37.61 -5.65 -2.19
N PRO A 53 -37.41 -5.12 -3.40
CA PRO A 53 -37.29 -3.68 -3.61
C PRO A 53 -38.59 -2.99 -3.19
N ASN A 54 -38.48 -2.05 -2.25
CA ASN A 54 -39.62 -1.26 -1.76
C ASN A 54 -39.86 -0.10 -2.74
N PRO A 55 -41.05 0.02 -3.35
CA PRO A 55 -41.35 1.08 -4.32
C PRO A 55 -41.39 2.50 -3.72
N ASN A 56 -41.28 2.63 -2.39
CA ASN A 56 -41.33 3.91 -1.67
C ASN A 56 -39.96 4.46 -1.24
N ILE A 57 -38.86 3.90 -1.76
CA ILE A 57 -37.49 4.38 -1.53
C ILE A 57 -36.92 4.84 -2.87
N GLN A 58 -36.75 6.16 -3.05
CA GLN A 58 -36.10 6.75 -4.22
C GLN A 58 -34.62 6.99 -3.92
N SER A 59 -33.72 6.33 -4.65
CA SER A 59 -32.27 6.59 -4.58
C SER A 59 -31.83 7.48 -5.74
N THR A 60 -31.09 8.55 -5.45
CA THR A 60 -30.60 9.53 -6.44
C THR A 60 -29.33 9.11 -7.19
N ALA A 61 -28.89 7.87 -7.04
CA ALA A 61 -27.80 7.31 -7.85
C ALA A 61 -28.38 6.70 -9.13
N GLY A 62 -28.25 7.43 -10.25
CA GLY A 62 -28.59 6.93 -11.58
C GLY A 62 -27.84 5.63 -11.93
N PRO A 63 -28.30 4.88 -12.96
CA PRO A 63 -27.66 3.64 -13.37
C PRO A 63 -26.22 3.94 -13.78
N LYS A 64 -25.25 3.25 -13.14
CA LYS A 64 -23.85 3.30 -13.54
C LYS A 64 -23.75 2.83 -15.00
N ARG A 65 -23.61 3.78 -15.93
CA ARG A 65 -23.14 3.51 -17.30
C ARG A 65 -21.82 2.76 -17.17
N GLN A 66 -21.72 1.62 -17.87
CA GLN A 66 -20.45 0.93 -18.05
C GLN A 66 -19.47 1.92 -18.70
N LYS A 67 -18.25 2.03 -18.14
CA LYS A 67 -17.17 2.84 -18.72
C LYS A 67 -16.90 2.37 -20.16
N PRO A 68 -16.70 3.27 -21.13
CA PRO A 68 -16.23 2.88 -22.45
C PRO A 68 -14.83 2.29 -22.34
N GLU A 69 -14.59 1.22 -23.08
CA GLU A 69 -13.27 0.63 -23.29
C GLU A 69 -12.35 1.69 -23.92
N PHE A 70 -11.17 1.90 -23.34
CA PHE A 70 -10.11 2.65 -23.98
C PHE A 70 -9.45 1.71 -25.00
N GLU A 71 -9.75 1.90 -26.29
CA GLU A 71 -8.87 1.43 -27.35
C GLU A 71 -7.62 2.30 -27.35
N VAL A 72 -6.53 1.78 -26.77
CA VAL A 72 -5.20 2.33 -27.03
C VAL A 72 -4.76 1.75 -28.37
N GLY A 73 -5.08 2.47 -29.45
CA GLY A 73 -4.43 2.26 -30.73
C GLY A 73 -2.96 2.65 -30.57
N ASN A 74 -2.08 1.66 -30.61
CA ASN A 74 -0.68 1.88 -30.92
C ASN A 74 -0.35 0.99 -32.12
N ASP A 75 -0.49 1.59 -33.29
CA ASP A 75 0.07 1.11 -34.54
C ASP A 75 1.58 1.33 -34.47
N SER A 76 2.33 0.25 -34.24
CA SER A 76 3.71 0.17 -34.72
C SER A 76 4.10 -1.30 -34.84
N SER A 77 4.20 -1.72 -36.09
CA SER A 77 4.78 -2.98 -36.55
C SER A 77 6.17 -3.21 -35.93
N SER A 78 6.28 -4.24 -35.09
CA SER A 78 7.44 -5.12 -34.96
C SER A 78 7.11 -6.21 -33.94
N ASP A 79 7.28 -7.47 -34.37
CA ASP A 79 7.04 -8.69 -33.61
C ASP A 79 7.95 -8.78 -32.36
N GLU A 80 7.45 -8.35 -31.21
CA GLU A 80 7.98 -8.75 -29.90
C GLU A 80 6.79 -9.07 -28.98
N GLU A 81 6.63 -10.34 -28.62
CA GLU A 81 5.57 -10.86 -27.74
C GLU A 81 5.69 -10.29 -26.31
N ILE A 82 5.13 -9.11 -26.06
CA ILE A 82 4.98 -8.57 -24.70
C ILE A 82 3.88 -9.37 -23.99
N SER A 83 4.29 -10.38 -23.22
CA SER A 83 3.41 -11.18 -22.36
C SER A 83 2.69 -10.30 -21.31
N ARG A 84 1.46 -9.88 -21.63
CA ARG A 84 0.60 -9.14 -20.68
C ARG A 84 0.16 -10.10 -19.57
N VAL A 85 0.80 -10.02 -18.40
CA VAL A 85 0.41 -10.77 -17.21
C VAL A 85 -1.02 -10.36 -16.81
N ARG A 86 -2.01 -11.17 -17.21
CA ARG A 86 -3.40 -11.04 -16.75
C ARG A 86 -3.45 -11.43 -15.28
N THR A 87 -3.30 -10.44 -14.40
CA THR A 87 -3.53 -10.62 -12.97
C THR A 87 -5.02 -10.92 -12.75
N THR A 88 -5.30 -12.11 -12.22
CA THR A 88 -6.66 -12.51 -11.88
C THR A 88 -7.14 -11.68 -10.69
N LEU A 89 -8.38 -11.18 -10.77
CA LEU A 89 -9.07 -10.37 -9.75
C LEU A 89 -9.09 -10.99 -8.33
N SER A 90 -8.70 -12.26 -8.16
CA SER A 90 -8.56 -12.94 -6.88
C SER A 90 -7.50 -12.31 -5.95
N VAL A 91 -6.53 -11.59 -6.49
CA VAL A 91 -5.50 -10.89 -5.69
C VAL A 91 -6.08 -9.67 -4.95
N GLN A 92 -7.15 -9.06 -5.48
CA GLN A 92 -7.74 -7.86 -4.90
C GLN A 92 -8.56 -8.15 -3.63
N GLN A 93 -9.10 -9.36 -3.49
CA GLN A 93 -9.89 -9.77 -2.33
C GLN A 93 -9.03 -10.20 -1.12
N GLN A 94 -7.71 -10.37 -1.32
CA GLN A 94 -6.74 -10.59 -0.24
C GLN A 94 -6.35 -9.31 0.50
N ARG A 95 -6.77 -8.11 0.05
CA ARG A 95 -6.30 -6.83 0.61
C ARG A 95 -6.90 -6.41 1.96
N GLU A 96 -7.81 -7.20 2.52
CA GLU A 96 -8.28 -7.02 3.90
C GLU A 96 -7.41 -7.88 4.84
N ASN A 97 -6.15 -7.47 5.05
CA ASN A 97 -5.15 -8.15 5.90
C ASN A 97 -5.46 -8.09 7.41
N ALA A 98 -6.74 -8.11 7.81
CA ALA A 98 -7.15 -8.08 9.21
C ALA A 98 -6.75 -9.35 9.97
N THR A 99 -6.59 -10.49 9.28
CA THR A 99 -6.17 -11.77 9.85
C THR A 99 -4.73 -12.13 9.47
N ALA A 100 -3.89 -11.15 9.15
CA ALA A 100 -2.49 -11.41 8.83
C ALA A 100 -1.78 -12.03 10.05
N THR A 101 -1.18 -13.19 9.83
CA THR A 101 -0.37 -13.91 10.81
C THR A 101 1.09 -13.47 10.71
N TYR A 102 1.74 -13.27 11.86
CA TYR A 102 3.17 -13.00 11.96
C TYR A 102 3.94 -14.32 11.90
N GLU A 103 4.56 -14.59 10.75
CA GLU A 103 5.23 -15.87 10.43
C GLU A 103 6.76 -15.72 10.27
N LEU A 104 7.38 -14.80 11.02
CA LEU A 104 8.85 -14.66 11.00
C LEU A 104 9.56 -15.73 11.85
N ASP A 105 8.89 -16.27 12.87
CA ASP A 105 9.44 -17.28 13.78
C ASP A 105 9.15 -18.71 13.29
N THR A 106 9.66 -19.71 14.03
CA THR A 106 9.36 -21.12 13.74
C THR A 106 7.85 -21.39 13.76
N GLU A 107 7.38 -22.16 12.78
CA GLU A 107 5.99 -22.60 12.69
C GLU A 107 5.49 -23.21 14.01
N ARG A 108 4.20 -22.99 14.31
CA ARG A 108 3.59 -23.37 15.58
C ARG A 108 3.79 -24.84 15.96
N ASP A 109 3.83 -25.75 14.98
CA ASP A 109 3.93 -27.20 15.19
C ASP A 109 5.36 -27.70 15.48
N LYS A 110 6.36 -26.93 15.04
CA LYS A 110 7.80 -27.24 15.17
C LYS A 110 8.51 -26.40 16.24
N ASP A 111 7.80 -25.44 16.81
CA ASP A 111 8.26 -24.60 17.91
C ASP A 111 8.71 -25.44 19.13
N ALA A 112 9.69 -24.93 19.87
CA ALA A 112 10.11 -25.49 21.15
C ALA A 112 8.93 -25.70 22.12
N GLN A 113 7.86 -24.88 22.03
CA GLN A 113 6.65 -25.10 22.82
C GLN A 113 6.00 -26.45 22.54
N THR A 114 5.72 -26.73 21.27
CA THR A 114 5.02 -27.96 20.88
C THR A 114 5.89 -29.18 21.08
N ILE A 115 7.20 -29.05 20.89
CA ILE A 115 8.14 -30.14 21.19
C ILE A 115 8.08 -30.49 22.68
N PHE A 116 8.06 -29.49 23.55
CA PHE A 116 7.96 -29.70 24.99
C PHE A 116 6.60 -30.31 25.39
N GLU A 117 5.50 -29.80 24.85
CA GLU A 117 4.16 -30.36 25.08
C GLU A 117 4.06 -31.81 24.60
N LYS A 118 4.64 -32.13 23.44
CA LYS A 118 4.74 -33.51 22.92
C LYS A 118 5.54 -34.40 23.86
N ALA A 119 6.68 -33.91 24.36
CA ALA A 119 7.52 -34.66 25.30
C ALA A 119 6.82 -34.91 26.64
N GLN A 120 6.10 -33.90 27.16
CA GLN A 120 5.34 -34.04 28.39
C GLN A 120 4.23 -35.07 28.25
N LYS A 121 3.46 -35.03 27.15
CA LYS A 121 2.41 -36.03 26.86
C LYS A 121 2.97 -37.45 26.81
N ILE A 122 4.11 -37.64 26.13
CA ILE A 122 4.77 -38.95 26.04
C ILE A 122 5.23 -39.43 27.42
N ASN A 123 5.78 -38.55 28.25
CA ASN A 123 6.23 -38.90 29.60
C ASN A 123 5.06 -39.21 30.55
N GLU A 124 3.90 -38.58 30.36
CA GLU A 124 2.67 -38.89 31.09
C GLU A 124 2.11 -40.27 30.69
N GLU A 125 2.11 -40.60 29.39
CA GLU A 125 1.69 -41.92 28.88
C GLU A 125 2.59 -43.07 29.36
N LEU A 126 3.90 -42.81 29.47
CA LEU A 126 4.88 -43.78 29.98
C LEU A 126 4.87 -43.90 31.50
N GLN A 127 4.13 -43.05 32.21
CA GLN A 127 4.15 -43.03 33.66
C GLN A 127 3.51 -44.31 34.23
N GLY A 128 4.35 -45.21 34.75
CA GLY A 128 3.93 -46.48 35.34
C GLY A 128 4.11 -47.70 34.42
N GLN A 129 4.53 -47.49 33.17
CA GLN A 129 4.90 -48.56 32.27
C GLN A 129 6.38 -48.93 32.47
N ALA A 130 6.74 -50.21 32.25
CA ALA A 130 8.13 -50.64 32.29
C ALA A 130 8.94 -50.06 31.11
N ASP A 131 10.26 -49.97 31.26
CA ASP A 131 11.14 -49.44 30.22
C ASP A 131 11.19 -50.34 28.99
N ASP A 132 10.49 -49.93 27.92
CA ASP A 132 10.44 -50.66 26.64
C ASP A 132 11.78 -50.66 25.87
N LYS A 133 12.80 -49.90 26.31
CA LYS A 133 14.09 -49.64 25.62
C LYS A 133 13.97 -49.10 24.18
N ILE A 134 12.77 -48.70 23.76
CA ILE A 134 12.51 -48.09 22.45
C ILE A 134 12.88 -46.60 22.53
N TYR A 135 13.76 -46.15 21.63
CA TYR A 135 14.15 -44.75 21.57
C TYR A 135 13.03 -43.89 20.98
N ARG A 136 12.50 -42.97 21.79
CA ARG A 136 11.40 -42.05 21.41
C ARG A 136 11.86 -40.60 21.19
N GLY A 137 13.18 -40.39 21.04
CA GLY A 137 13.79 -39.09 20.81
C GLY A 137 14.55 -38.54 22.02
N ILE A 138 15.42 -37.55 21.75
CA ILE A 138 16.38 -36.99 22.72
C ILE A 138 15.68 -36.40 23.96
N ASN A 139 14.48 -35.87 23.80
CA ASN A 139 13.76 -35.19 24.89
C ASN A 139 12.89 -36.15 25.74
N ASN A 140 12.74 -37.40 25.30
CA ASN A 140 11.80 -38.38 25.86
C ASN A 140 12.51 -39.53 26.59
N TYR A 141 13.72 -39.30 27.09
CA TYR A 141 14.34 -40.25 28.02
C TYR A 141 13.52 -40.32 29.32
N ALA A 142 13.52 -41.48 29.97
CA ALA A 142 12.73 -41.74 31.18
C ALA A 142 13.01 -40.69 32.28
N GLN A 143 11.99 -39.91 32.61
CA GLN A 143 12.04 -38.95 33.71
C GLN A 143 11.33 -39.56 34.93
N TYR A 144 12.10 -40.02 35.90
CA TYR A 144 11.58 -40.64 37.14
C TYR A 144 10.99 -39.63 38.13
N TYR A 145 11.29 -38.35 37.93
CA TYR A 145 10.78 -37.26 38.76
C TYR A 145 9.94 -36.32 37.91
N LYS A 146 8.68 -36.15 38.28
CA LYS A 146 7.88 -35.03 37.79
C LYS A 146 8.55 -33.75 38.30
N LYS A 147 9.07 -32.94 37.39
CA LYS A 147 9.44 -31.56 37.73
C LYS A 147 8.16 -30.89 38.21
N ARG A 148 8.03 -30.73 39.53
CA ARG A 148 6.90 -30.03 40.12
C ARG A 148 6.90 -28.60 39.60
N ASP A 149 5.69 -28.14 39.29
CA ASP A 149 5.42 -26.73 39.08
C ASP A 149 5.98 -25.93 40.25
N THR A 150 6.91 -25.03 39.95
CA THR A 150 7.31 -24.01 40.91
C THR A 150 6.06 -23.20 41.27
N ALA A 151 6.07 -22.52 42.43
CA ALA A 151 4.93 -21.74 42.93
C ALA A 151 4.37 -20.68 41.93
N ALA A 152 5.06 -20.44 40.81
CA ALA A 152 4.67 -19.54 39.72
C ALA A 152 3.73 -20.15 38.66
N GLY A 153 3.48 -21.47 38.63
CA GLY A 153 2.51 -22.09 37.72
C GLY A 153 3.03 -23.29 36.92
N ASN A 154 2.17 -23.81 36.03
CA ASN A 154 2.43 -25.05 35.29
C ASN A 154 3.65 -24.90 34.36
N ALA A 155 4.55 -25.89 34.30
CA ALA A 155 5.72 -25.87 33.41
C ALA A 155 5.32 -25.76 31.91
N SER A 156 4.08 -26.08 31.59
CA SER A 156 3.42 -25.91 30.29
C SER A 156 2.79 -24.52 30.09
N SER A 157 2.64 -23.72 31.14
CA SER A 157 2.05 -22.37 31.05
C SER A 157 3.07 -21.35 30.54
N GLY A 158 2.67 -20.55 29.54
CA GLY A 158 3.57 -19.77 28.68
C GLY A 158 4.50 -18.75 29.37
N LEU A 159 4.19 -18.31 30.59
CA LEU A 159 5.00 -17.33 31.33
C LEU A 159 6.08 -17.97 32.23
N VAL A 160 5.95 -19.25 32.58
CA VAL A 160 6.84 -19.96 33.52
C VAL A 160 7.82 -20.87 32.78
N ARG A 161 7.59 -21.12 31.49
CA ARG A 161 8.40 -22.04 30.70
C ARG A 161 9.82 -21.51 30.46
N LYS A 162 10.79 -22.41 30.60
CA LYS A 162 12.19 -22.18 30.22
C LYS A 162 12.42 -22.54 28.75
N GLY A 163 13.10 -21.68 28.00
CA GLY A 163 13.43 -21.86 26.59
C GLY A 163 12.80 -20.81 25.68
N PRO A 164 13.00 -20.90 24.35
CA PRO A 164 12.40 -19.98 23.38
C PRO A 164 10.89 -19.88 23.58
N ILE A 165 10.34 -18.67 23.61
CA ILE A 165 8.90 -18.40 23.81
C ILE A 165 8.27 -18.10 22.46
N ARG A 166 7.05 -18.58 22.25
CA ARG A 166 6.27 -18.32 21.03
C ARG A 166 5.82 -16.87 20.99
N ALA A 167 6.14 -16.17 19.91
CA ALA A 167 5.60 -14.84 19.66
C ALA A 167 4.08 -14.89 19.39
N PRO A 168 3.34 -13.84 19.77
CA PRO A 168 1.92 -13.72 19.43
C PRO A 168 1.73 -13.58 17.91
N ALA A 169 0.95 -14.48 17.30
CA ALA A 169 0.77 -14.53 15.85
C ALA A 169 -0.04 -13.35 15.28
N ASN A 170 -0.84 -12.67 16.10
CA ASN A 170 -1.81 -11.65 15.69
C ASN A 170 -1.42 -10.23 16.12
N LEU A 171 -0.17 -10.02 16.54
CA LEU A 171 0.32 -8.72 16.98
C LEU A 171 1.52 -8.32 16.14
N ARG A 172 1.47 -7.11 15.59
CA ARG A 172 2.63 -6.47 14.96
C ARG A 172 3.28 -5.54 15.97
N ALA A 173 4.56 -5.79 16.29
CA ALA A 173 5.33 -4.90 17.13
C ALA A 173 5.44 -3.51 16.46
N THR A 174 5.20 -2.45 17.23
CA THR A 174 5.40 -1.08 16.77
C THR A 174 6.90 -0.81 16.69
N VAL A 175 7.40 -0.58 15.48
CA VAL A 175 8.82 -0.25 15.27
C VAL A 175 8.98 1.27 15.29
N ARG A 176 9.94 1.74 16.08
CA ARG A 176 10.40 3.13 16.10
C ARG A 176 11.90 3.11 15.81
N TRP A 177 12.32 3.92 14.85
CA TRP A 177 13.73 4.13 14.57
C TRP A 177 14.35 4.98 15.68
N ASP A 178 15.38 4.46 16.33
CA ASP A 178 16.19 5.21 17.28
C ASP A 178 17.41 5.78 16.56
N TYR A 179 17.36 7.07 16.23
CA TYR A 179 18.43 7.76 15.51
C TYR A 179 19.52 8.29 16.44
N GLN A 180 19.37 8.21 17.76
CA GLN A 180 20.33 8.76 18.71
C GLN A 180 21.47 7.75 18.95
N PRO A 181 22.71 8.02 18.50
CA PRO A 181 23.82 7.12 18.75
C PRO A 181 24.40 7.32 20.16
N ASP A 182 24.65 6.25 20.88
CA ASP A 182 25.35 6.29 22.18
C ASP A 182 26.87 6.35 21.99
N ILE A 183 27.37 7.32 21.22
CA ILE A 183 28.80 7.52 20.97
C ILE A 183 29.32 8.65 21.86
N CYS A 184 30.48 8.41 22.50
CA CYS A 184 31.13 9.42 23.32
C CYS A 184 31.62 10.57 22.43
N LYS A 185 30.99 11.74 22.59
CA LYS A 185 31.37 12.95 21.83
C LYS A 185 32.83 13.32 22.05
N ASP A 186 33.28 13.36 23.30
CA ASP A 186 34.64 13.76 23.65
C ASP A 186 35.68 12.79 23.07
N TYR A 187 35.42 11.49 23.14
CA TYR A 187 36.31 10.49 22.56
C TYR A 187 36.33 10.52 21.03
N LYS A 188 35.18 10.74 20.39
CA LYS A 188 35.08 10.82 18.92
C LYS A 188 35.86 12.02 18.38
N GLU A 189 35.66 13.20 18.96
CA GLU A 189 36.28 14.44 18.49
C GLU A 189 37.75 14.56 18.93
N THR A 190 38.03 14.31 20.21
CA THR A 190 39.36 14.61 20.79
C THR A 190 40.26 13.39 20.92
N GLY A 191 39.68 12.18 20.96
CA GLY A 191 40.42 10.93 21.20
C GLY A 191 40.74 10.68 22.66
N PHE A 192 40.26 11.55 23.54
CA PHE A 192 40.42 11.42 24.97
C PHE A 192 39.07 11.61 25.64
N CYS A 193 38.58 10.57 26.31
CA CYS A 193 37.45 10.70 27.20
C CYS A 193 37.97 10.89 28.63
N GLY A 194 37.58 11.98 29.29
CA GLY A 194 37.95 12.22 30.69
C GLY A 194 37.43 11.14 31.66
N PHE A 195 36.41 10.38 31.25
CA PHE A 195 35.88 9.25 32.02
C PHE A 195 36.60 7.92 31.74
N GLY A 196 37.53 7.89 30.77
CA GLY A 196 38.22 6.66 30.34
C GLY A 196 37.24 5.52 30.09
N ASP A 197 37.60 4.31 30.51
CA ASP A 197 36.77 3.10 30.30
C ASP A 197 35.51 3.05 31.18
N SER A 198 35.33 4.01 32.09
CA SER A 198 34.08 4.12 32.89
C SER A 198 32.99 4.89 32.16
N CYS A 199 33.25 5.36 30.94
CA CYS A 199 32.27 6.05 30.12
C CYS A 199 31.12 5.10 29.73
N LYS A 200 29.87 5.52 29.95
CA LYS A 200 28.68 4.75 29.52
C LYS A 200 28.47 4.75 28.00
N PHE A 201 29.15 5.66 27.29
CA PHE A 201 29.02 5.85 25.85
C PHE A 201 30.13 5.12 25.11
N LEU A 202 29.85 4.68 23.90
CA LEU A 202 30.78 3.94 23.07
C LEU A 202 31.97 4.80 22.65
N HIS A 203 33.17 4.26 22.84
CA HIS A 203 34.44 4.85 22.42
C HIS A 203 34.76 4.45 20.97
N ASP A 204 34.02 5.05 20.03
CA ASP A 204 34.25 4.88 18.59
C ASP A 204 34.70 6.20 17.94
N ARG A 205 35.61 6.11 16.98
CA ARG A 205 36.15 7.24 16.19
C ARG A 205 35.70 7.19 14.73
N SER A 206 34.83 6.26 14.35
CA SER A 206 34.27 6.22 13.00
C SER A 206 33.40 7.44 12.68
N ASP A 207 33.53 7.95 11.46
CA ASP A 207 32.89 9.15 10.93
C ASP A 207 31.83 8.83 9.86
N TYR A 208 31.26 7.63 9.88
CA TYR A 208 30.18 7.24 8.97
C TYR A 208 28.95 8.15 9.10
N LYS A 209 28.30 8.40 7.96
CA LYS A 209 27.06 9.17 7.89
C LYS A 209 25.92 8.41 8.58
N HIS A 210 25.09 9.14 9.31
CA HIS A 210 23.90 8.57 9.94
C HIS A 210 22.82 8.27 8.91
N GLY A 211 21.93 7.31 9.20
CA GLY A 211 20.84 6.92 8.29
C GLY A 211 20.01 8.11 7.79
N TRP A 212 19.68 9.06 8.68
CA TRP A 212 18.93 10.27 8.30
C TRP A 212 19.69 11.21 7.35
N GLN A 213 21.03 11.21 7.41
CA GLN A 213 21.85 11.98 6.48
C GLN A 213 21.86 11.33 5.11
N LEU A 214 21.94 10.00 5.06
CA LEU A 214 21.86 9.21 3.83
C LEU A 214 20.49 9.32 3.16
N GLU A 215 19.40 9.18 3.93
CA GLU A 215 18.03 9.34 3.42
C GLU A 215 17.82 10.72 2.79
N ARG A 216 18.35 11.78 3.42
CA ARG A 216 18.28 13.13 2.87
C ARG A 216 19.12 13.30 1.60
N GLU A 217 20.36 12.83 1.60
CA GLU A 217 21.24 12.86 0.41
C GLU A 217 20.66 12.02 -0.73
N GLU A 218 19.97 10.93 -0.43
CA GLU A 218 19.26 10.12 -1.41
C GLU A 218 18.07 10.89 -1.98
N VAL A 219 17.25 11.57 -1.17
CA VAL A 219 16.11 12.35 -1.67
C VAL A 219 16.59 13.56 -2.49
N GLU A 220 17.60 14.27 -2.03
CA GLU A 220 18.17 15.43 -2.72
C GLU A 220 18.94 15.00 -3.99
N GLY A 221 19.67 13.88 -3.93
CA GLY A 221 20.45 13.32 -5.03
C GLY A 221 19.62 12.55 -6.06
N SER A 222 18.52 11.91 -5.66
CA SER A 222 17.54 11.30 -6.58
C SER A 222 16.62 12.33 -7.18
N GLY A 223 16.31 13.44 -6.49
CA GLY A 223 15.66 14.60 -7.10
C GLY A 223 16.44 15.17 -8.29
N ALA A 224 17.77 14.99 -8.32
CA ALA A 224 18.61 15.34 -9.46
C ALA A 224 18.71 14.23 -10.54
N ARG A 225 18.36 12.97 -10.22
CA ARG A 225 18.43 11.82 -11.15
C ARG A 225 17.08 11.43 -11.75
N ASP A 226 15.98 11.66 -11.04
CA ASP A 226 14.61 11.38 -11.50
C ASP A 226 13.90 12.61 -12.09
N ALA A 227 14.50 13.81 -12.03
CA ALA A 227 14.02 15.01 -12.70
C ALA A 227 14.77 15.33 -14.01
N GLY A 228 15.61 14.42 -14.51
CA GLY A 228 16.39 14.65 -15.73
C GLY A 228 16.85 13.33 -16.33
N GLY A 229 16.22 12.95 -17.44
CA GLY A 229 16.66 11.81 -18.23
C GLY A 229 18.15 11.91 -18.55
N SER A 230 18.81 10.77 -18.56
CA SER A 230 20.06 10.59 -19.29
C SER A 230 19.80 10.89 -20.77
N GLY A 231 19.88 12.16 -21.16
CA GLY A 231 19.60 12.65 -22.51
C GLY A 231 19.97 14.13 -22.61
N ASP A 232 21.22 14.38 -23.00
CA ASP A 232 21.60 15.40 -23.99
C ASP A 232 20.94 16.79 -23.90
N SER A 233 20.75 17.34 -22.71
CA SER A 233 20.21 18.71 -22.51
C SER A 233 21.11 19.61 -21.67
N ASP A 234 22.22 19.07 -21.14
CA ASP A 234 23.24 19.86 -20.42
C ASP A 234 24.08 20.76 -21.37
N TYR A 235 23.81 20.71 -22.68
CA TYR A 235 24.38 21.59 -23.71
C TYR A 235 23.36 22.52 -24.37
N GLU A 236 22.12 22.57 -23.89
CA GLU A 236 21.20 23.63 -24.31
C GLU A 236 21.39 24.81 -23.37
N ILE A 237 22.08 25.85 -23.86
CA ILE A 237 22.02 27.18 -23.25
C ILE A 237 20.56 27.60 -23.34
N HIS A 238 19.80 27.44 -22.25
CA HIS A 238 18.50 28.07 -22.08
C HIS A 238 18.72 29.58 -22.09
N SER A 239 18.77 30.15 -23.29
CA SER A 239 18.63 31.57 -23.48
C SER A 239 17.20 31.93 -23.11
N ASP A 240 17.10 32.55 -21.94
CA ASP A 240 16.13 33.60 -21.66
C ASP A 240 14.72 33.11 -21.27
N ASP A 241 14.59 32.75 -19.98
CA ASP A 241 13.39 32.77 -19.14
C ASP A 241 12.06 32.66 -19.89
N GLU A 242 11.43 31.49 -19.76
CA GLU A 242 10.13 31.06 -20.30
C GLU A 242 8.96 31.97 -19.86
N LEU A 243 9.03 33.22 -20.28
CA LEU A 243 8.10 34.30 -20.04
C LEU A 243 7.10 34.29 -21.20
N PRO A 244 5.80 34.07 -20.95
CA PRO A 244 4.79 34.02 -22.00
C PRO A 244 4.79 35.30 -22.84
N PHE A 245 4.67 35.19 -24.16
CA PHE A 245 4.63 36.35 -25.08
C PHE A 245 3.23 36.96 -25.26
N LYS A 246 2.18 36.21 -24.90
CA LYS A 246 0.78 36.62 -25.08
C LYS A 246 -0.02 36.39 -23.82
N CYS A 247 -1.02 37.22 -23.58
CA CYS A 247 -1.91 37.06 -22.43
C CYS A 247 -2.81 35.83 -22.61
N PHE A 248 -2.89 34.96 -21.61
CA PHE A 248 -3.72 33.75 -21.66
C PHE A 248 -5.24 34.00 -21.71
N ILE A 249 -5.69 35.19 -21.29
CA ILE A 249 -7.11 35.54 -21.23
C ILE A 249 -7.58 36.10 -22.58
N CYS A 250 -6.88 37.10 -23.13
CA CYS A 250 -7.26 37.74 -24.41
C CYS A 250 -6.51 37.20 -25.63
N ARG A 251 -5.46 36.40 -25.45
CA ARG A 251 -4.58 35.84 -26.51
C ARG A 251 -3.88 36.88 -27.39
N ASN A 252 -3.94 38.16 -27.02
CA ASN A 252 -3.23 39.25 -27.67
C ASN A 252 -1.89 39.52 -26.97
N SER A 253 -1.06 40.39 -27.55
CA SER A 253 0.12 40.95 -26.88
C SER A 253 -0.28 41.62 -25.56
N PHE A 254 0.66 41.67 -24.62
CA PHE A 254 0.39 42.28 -23.33
C PHE A 254 0.24 43.79 -23.47
N THR A 255 -0.84 44.30 -22.89
CA THR A 255 -1.11 45.72 -22.70
C THR A 255 -1.15 45.95 -21.20
N ASP A 256 -0.18 46.70 -20.68
CA ASP A 256 0.08 46.90 -19.25
C ASP A 256 0.13 45.56 -18.47
N PRO A 257 1.23 44.79 -18.59
CA PRO A 257 1.33 43.47 -18.00
C PRO A 257 1.38 43.54 -16.47
N VAL A 258 0.57 42.71 -15.82
CA VAL A 258 0.51 42.55 -14.37
C VAL A 258 0.88 41.12 -13.97
N VAL A 259 1.62 41.00 -12.87
CA VAL A 259 2.04 39.73 -12.28
C VAL A 259 1.24 39.45 -11.01
N THR A 260 0.76 38.21 -10.90
CA THR A 260 0.07 37.70 -9.70
C THR A 260 1.08 37.04 -8.75
N LYS A 261 0.69 36.82 -7.48
CA LYS A 261 1.50 36.04 -6.51
C LYS A 261 1.95 34.67 -7.01
N CYS A 262 1.22 34.12 -7.98
CA CYS A 262 1.46 32.81 -8.58
C CYS A 262 2.42 32.88 -9.77
N LYS A 263 3.09 34.03 -10.00
CA LYS A 263 3.95 34.31 -11.16
C LYS A 263 3.25 34.14 -12.52
N HIS A 264 1.93 34.32 -12.55
CA HIS A 264 1.17 34.37 -13.80
C HIS A 264 0.97 35.81 -14.27
N TYR A 265 1.13 36.01 -15.58
CA TYR A 265 1.10 37.29 -16.25
C TYR A 265 -0.19 37.51 -17.05
N PHE A 266 -0.78 38.68 -16.91
CA PHE A 266 -2.03 39.07 -17.59
C PHE A 266 -1.99 40.55 -17.99
N CYS A 267 -2.86 40.99 -18.89
CA CYS A 267 -3.10 42.44 -19.08
C CYS A 267 -3.89 43.00 -17.90
N GLU A 268 -3.72 44.28 -17.56
CA GLU A 268 -4.45 44.96 -16.48
C GLU A 268 -5.97 44.76 -16.60
N LYS A 269 -6.54 45.05 -17.78
CA LYS A 269 -7.98 44.90 -18.05
C LYS A 269 -8.45 43.46 -17.87
N CYS A 270 -7.66 42.49 -18.36
CA CYS A 270 -7.98 41.07 -18.28
C CYS A 270 -7.94 40.55 -16.83
N ALA A 271 -6.97 41.01 -16.03
CA ALA A 271 -6.87 40.67 -14.62
C ALA A 271 -8.05 41.23 -13.82
N LEU A 272 -8.45 42.48 -14.07
CA LEU A 272 -9.59 43.12 -13.41
C LEU A 272 -10.93 42.47 -13.79
N ASP A 273 -11.14 42.14 -15.06
CA ASP A 273 -12.38 41.50 -15.51
C ASP A 273 -12.49 40.05 -15.04
N ASN A 274 -11.37 39.34 -14.93
CA ASN A 274 -11.36 38.03 -14.28
C ASN A 274 -11.62 38.16 -12.77
N TYR A 275 -11.03 39.16 -12.09
CA TYR A 275 -11.24 39.38 -10.65
C TYR A 275 -12.70 39.69 -10.30
N LYS A 276 -13.41 40.44 -11.16
CA LYS A 276 -14.86 40.69 -11.04
C LYS A 276 -15.68 39.39 -11.11
N LYS A 277 -15.23 38.38 -11.86
CA LYS A 277 -15.91 37.09 -12.03
C LYS A 277 -15.47 36.05 -11.00
N SER A 278 -14.20 36.06 -10.62
CA SER A 278 -13.57 35.09 -9.73
C SER A 278 -12.36 35.71 -9.05
N THR A 279 -12.26 35.58 -7.72
CA THR A 279 -11.10 36.05 -6.94
C THR A 279 -9.86 35.15 -7.07
N ARG A 280 -9.87 34.22 -8.02
CA ARG A 280 -8.82 33.21 -8.25
C ARG A 280 -8.09 33.46 -9.57
N CYS A 281 -6.83 33.02 -9.61
CA CYS A 281 -6.00 33.07 -10.80
C CYS A 281 -6.58 32.18 -11.92
N TYR A 282 -6.56 32.66 -13.16
CA TYR A 282 -7.14 31.93 -14.29
C TYR A 282 -6.40 30.63 -14.65
N ILE A 283 -5.10 30.53 -14.33
CA ILE A 283 -4.25 29.39 -14.73
C ILE A 283 -4.20 28.33 -13.64
N CYS A 284 -3.82 28.69 -12.41
CA CYS A 284 -3.64 27.75 -11.30
C CYS A 284 -4.79 27.72 -10.29
N ASN A 285 -5.84 28.52 -10.48
CA ASN A 285 -6.96 28.66 -9.53
C ASN A 285 -6.56 29.07 -8.09
N ALA A 286 -5.32 29.51 -7.87
CA ALA A 286 -4.88 30.01 -6.57
C ALA A 286 -5.53 31.37 -6.26
N GLN A 287 -5.76 31.64 -4.97
CA GLN A 287 -6.41 32.86 -4.52
C GLN A 287 -5.47 34.07 -4.72
N THR A 288 -5.88 35.04 -5.55
CA THR A 288 -5.03 36.20 -5.86
C THR A 288 -5.09 37.29 -4.78
N SER A 289 -6.08 37.23 -3.87
CA SER A 289 -6.28 38.18 -2.75
C SER A 289 -6.36 39.65 -3.17
N GLY A 290 -6.69 39.93 -4.44
CA GLY A 290 -6.76 41.30 -4.97
C GLY A 290 -5.40 42.00 -5.14
N VAL A 291 -4.30 41.25 -5.04
CA VAL A 291 -2.94 41.79 -5.19
C VAL A 291 -2.44 41.52 -6.60
N PHE A 292 -2.32 42.58 -7.39
CA PHE A 292 -1.75 42.57 -8.74
C PHE A 292 -0.62 43.60 -8.77
N ASN A 293 0.60 43.15 -9.08
CA ASN A 293 1.77 44.03 -9.19
C ASN A 293 2.06 44.29 -10.68
N ALA A 294 2.57 45.47 -11.03
CA ALA A 294 3.03 45.74 -12.39
C ALA A 294 4.24 44.84 -12.73
N ALA A 295 4.22 44.19 -13.89
CA ALA A 295 5.24 43.25 -14.33
C ALA A 295 6.36 43.95 -15.11
N LYS A 296 7.20 44.71 -14.40
CA LYS A 296 8.33 45.46 -14.99
C LYS A 296 9.32 44.60 -15.77
N GLU A 297 9.48 43.34 -15.36
CA GLU A 297 10.36 42.36 -16.01
C GLU A 297 9.83 41.99 -17.42
N LEU A 298 8.52 41.81 -17.57
CA LEU A 298 7.90 41.58 -18.88
C LEU A 298 7.93 42.83 -19.76
N GLU A 299 7.70 44.01 -19.19
CA GLU A 299 7.78 45.26 -19.97
C GLU A 299 9.19 45.49 -20.52
N ALA A 300 10.22 45.18 -19.74
CA ALA A 300 11.61 45.29 -20.20
C ALA A 300 11.91 44.33 -21.35
N LYS A 301 11.44 43.07 -21.26
CA LYS A 301 11.64 42.04 -22.29
C LYS A 301 10.80 42.27 -23.56
N LEU A 302 9.62 42.87 -23.43
CA LEU A 302 8.82 43.29 -24.59
C LEU A 302 9.49 44.44 -25.33
N LYS A 303 10.05 45.42 -24.61
CA LYS A 303 10.79 46.55 -25.21
C LYS A 303 12.09 46.11 -25.89
N SER A 304 12.84 45.18 -25.30
CA SER A 304 14.06 44.67 -25.93
C SER A 304 13.74 43.95 -27.25
N ARG A 305 12.67 43.16 -27.29
CA ARG A 305 12.22 42.48 -28.52
C ARG A 305 11.64 43.42 -29.58
N GLU A 306 11.00 44.52 -29.18
CA GLU A 306 10.55 45.55 -30.12
C GLU A 306 11.75 46.26 -30.75
N ALA A 307 12.77 46.60 -29.95
CA ALA A 307 14.00 47.21 -30.44
C ALA A 307 14.81 46.28 -31.38
N GLU A 308 14.83 44.98 -31.13
CA GLU A 308 15.47 43.99 -32.04
C GLU A 308 14.72 43.86 -33.37
N ARG A 309 13.39 44.01 -33.38
CA ARG A 309 12.60 43.94 -34.62
C ARG A 309 12.76 45.20 -35.47
N ASP A 310 12.80 46.38 -34.85
CA ASP A 310 13.00 47.63 -35.57
C ASP A 310 14.40 47.70 -36.21
N SER A 311 15.42 47.00 -35.66
CA SER A 311 16.76 46.92 -36.27
C SER A 311 16.87 45.96 -37.46
N ASP A 312 15.93 45.03 -37.61
CA ASP A 312 15.93 44.07 -38.71
C ASP A 312 15.19 44.61 -39.95
N ASP A 313 14.17 45.47 -39.77
CA ASP A 313 13.41 46.10 -40.89
C ASP A 313 14.20 47.22 -41.62
N ASP A 314 15.25 47.78 -41.01
CA ASP A 314 16.10 48.82 -41.63
C ASP A 314 17.16 48.26 -42.62
N ASN A 315 17.29 46.94 -42.77
CA ASN A 315 18.30 46.29 -43.64
C ASN A 315 17.77 45.76 -44.98
N ASP A 316 16.47 45.89 -45.28
CA ASP A 316 15.84 45.30 -46.48
C ASP A 316 15.46 46.31 -47.59
N ASP A 317 15.91 47.57 -47.53
CA ASP A 317 15.54 48.65 -48.48
C ASP A 317 16.66 49.05 -49.48
N ASP A 318 17.67 48.20 -49.72
CA ASP A 318 18.81 48.50 -50.61
C ASP A 318 19.08 47.41 -51.68
N ASP A 319 18.05 46.85 -52.33
CA ASP A 319 18.23 46.00 -53.54
C ASP A 319 17.03 46.12 -54.51
N ASP A 320 16.94 47.23 -55.23
CA ASP A 320 16.20 47.31 -56.51
C ASP A 320 16.77 48.45 -57.39
N GLU A 321 17.80 48.14 -58.20
CA GLU A 321 18.16 48.86 -59.43
C GLU A 321 18.65 47.90 -60.53
#